data_AF-E1F602-F1
#
_entry.id   AF-E1F602-F1
#
_cell.length_a   1.000
_cell.length_b   1.000
_cell.length_c   1.000
_cell.angle_alpha   90.00
_cell.angle_beta   90.00
_cell.angle_gamma   90.00
#
_symmetry.space_group_name_H-M   'P 1'
#
loop_
_entity.id
_entity.type
_entity.pdbx_description
1 polymer ?
#
loop_
_entity_poly.entity_id
_entity_poly.type
_entity_poly.pdbx_seq_one_letter_code
_entity_poly.pdbx_strand_id
1 'polypeptide(L)'
;MHPHQPPFQYSKPYVPFDWKELYGLNLENALARNDFRVFGTVASSLAFGDIETPFRQGGVPEDVVRLASVQQYLAQYLLHMQDVLMYEIELARANPPPSPDIQALLAERDALRKQLRIERAKRQTDAMMLRLASVNPETVNMLFRCHVCGKVFADYHFLVSHYEKRHEGIHPIQPPPFKPPPASQQNHCCKLHMLPQAVVEAQPSQQPQPAQQAVRSLQTSLVPDNPKPEEPPSDIFADYVSDVA
;
A
#
# COMPACT_ATOMS: atom_id res chain seq x y z
N MET A 1 12.35 -7.04 -9.69
CA MET A 1 12.39 -8.51 -9.83
C MET A 1 10.95 -8.99 -9.90
N HIS A 2 10.42 -9.13 -11.12
CA HIS A 2 9.02 -9.52 -11.36
C HIS A 2 8.80 -11.01 -10.99
N PRO A 3 7.66 -11.37 -10.39
CA PRO A 3 7.46 -12.72 -9.84
C PRO A 3 7.13 -13.83 -10.86
N HIS A 4 6.99 -13.54 -12.16
CA HIS A 4 6.46 -14.52 -13.13
C HIS A 4 7.18 -14.65 -14.47
N GLN A 5 8.30 -13.95 -14.69
CA GLN A 5 9.09 -14.14 -15.92
C GLN A 5 10.34 -14.95 -15.59
N PRO A 6 10.60 -16.08 -16.28
CA PRO A 6 11.85 -16.82 -16.09
C PRO A 6 13.03 -15.88 -16.37
N PRO A 7 14.17 -16.07 -15.67
CA PRO A 7 15.36 -15.26 -15.91
C PRO A 7 15.78 -15.34 -17.37
N PHE A 8 16.29 -14.23 -17.92
CA PHE A 8 16.82 -14.22 -19.27
C PHE A 8 17.91 -15.27 -19.43
N GLN A 9 17.81 -16.05 -20.51
CA GLN A 9 18.76 -17.09 -20.83
C GLN A 9 19.06 -17.03 -22.32
N TYR A 10 20.35 -16.94 -22.65
CA TYR A 10 20.81 -17.05 -24.03
C TYR A 10 20.50 -18.45 -24.58
N SER A 11 20.08 -18.50 -25.84
CA SER A 11 19.85 -19.75 -26.57
C SER A 11 20.80 -19.83 -27.75
N LYS A 12 21.36 -21.02 -27.99
CA LYS A 12 22.14 -21.24 -29.21
C LYS A 12 21.18 -21.15 -30.40
N PRO A 13 21.48 -20.37 -31.45
CA PRO A 13 20.68 -20.35 -32.66
C PRO A 13 20.54 -21.76 -33.26
N TYR A 14 19.31 -22.22 -33.49
CA TYR A 14 19.01 -23.57 -34.01
C TYR A 14 17.99 -23.56 -35.14
N VAL A 15 17.38 -22.41 -35.43
CA VAL A 15 16.38 -22.25 -36.48
C VAL A 15 17.10 -21.94 -37.80
N PRO A 16 16.63 -22.41 -38.97
CA PRO A 16 17.21 -22.01 -40.24
C PRO A 16 17.20 -20.47 -40.39
N PHE A 17 18.35 -19.91 -40.77
CA PHE A 17 18.44 -18.48 -41.04
C PHE A 17 17.70 -18.12 -42.35
N ASP A 18 16.90 -17.07 -42.32
CA ASP A 18 16.12 -16.60 -43.46
C ASP A 18 16.95 -15.64 -44.32
N TRP A 19 17.78 -16.25 -45.18
CA TRP A 19 18.62 -15.52 -46.11
C TRP A 19 17.81 -14.71 -47.12
N LYS A 20 16.60 -15.17 -47.48
CA LYS A 20 15.78 -14.51 -48.50
C LYS A 20 15.32 -13.15 -47.99
N GLU A 21 14.79 -13.10 -46.78
CA GLU A 21 14.38 -11.84 -46.15
C GLU A 21 15.57 -10.92 -45.93
N LEU A 22 16.73 -11.45 -45.51
CA LEU A 22 17.96 -10.65 -45.37
C LEU A 22 18.38 -9.98 -46.68
N TYR A 23 18.42 -10.73 -47.79
CA TYR A 23 18.78 -10.17 -49.11
C TYR A 23 17.74 -9.21 -49.67
N GLY A 24 16.47 -9.36 -49.25
CA GLY A 24 15.39 -8.43 -49.61
C GLY A 24 15.51 -7.06 -48.94
N LEU A 25 16.34 -6.92 -47.90
CA LEU A 25 16.52 -5.65 -47.20
C LEU A 25 17.34 -4.66 -48.02
N ASN A 26 16.73 -3.54 -48.36
CA ASN A 26 17.43 -2.39 -48.92
C ASN A 26 17.97 -1.51 -47.78
N LEU A 27 19.20 -1.80 -47.34
CA LEU A 27 19.88 -1.08 -46.26
C LEU A 27 20.08 0.41 -46.59
N GLU A 28 20.40 0.75 -47.84
CA GLU A 28 20.63 2.14 -48.25
C GLU A 28 19.36 2.99 -48.09
N ASN A 29 18.21 2.46 -48.50
CA ASN A 29 16.93 3.13 -48.34
C ASN A 29 16.51 3.21 -46.87
N ALA A 30 16.74 2.16 -46.09
CA ALA A 30 16.46 2.14 -44.66
C ALA A 30 17.26 3.23 -43.93
N LEU A 31 18.54 3.39 -44.26
CA LEU A 31 19.40 4.45 -43.71
C LEU A 31 19.00 5.84 -44.20
N ALA A 32 18.76 6.01 -45.50
CA ALA A 32 18.39 7.30 -46.09
C ALA A 32 17.06 7.85 -45.56
N ARG A 33 16.09 6.97 -45.30
CA ARG A 33 14.77 7.35 -44.77
C ARG A 33 14.62 7.21 -43.26
N ASN A 34 15.66 6.70 -42.58
CA ASN A 34 15.61 6.31 -41.18
C ASN A 34 14.42 5.38 -40.85
N ASP A 35 14.09 4.48 -41.78
CA ASP A 35 13.00 3.53 -41.62
C ASP A 35 13.52 2.25 -40.98
N PHE A 36 13.58 2.24 -39.65
CA PHE A 36 14.03 1.08 -38.88
C PHE A 36 13.01 -0.05 -38.83
N ARG A 37 11.76 0.17 -39.29
CA ARG A 37 10.68 -0.82 -39.18
C ARG A 37 10.94 -2.02 -40.09
N VAL A 38 11.69 -1.83 -41.17
CA VAL A 38 12.11 -2.89 -42.09
C VAL A 38 12.96 -3.96 -41.41
N PHE A 39 13.73 -3.62 -40.37
CA PHE A 39 14.53 -4.60 -39.64
C PHE A 39 13.70 -5.56 -38.79
N GLY A 40 12.44 -5.21 -38.50
CA GLY A 40 11.52 -6.09 -37.78
C GLY A 40 11.26 -7.41 -38.50
N THR A 41 11.34 -7.45 -39.83
CA THR A 41 11.09 -8.68 -40.61
C THR A 41 12.21 -9.71 -40.43
N VAL A 42 13.44 -9.26 -40.17
CA VAL A 42 14.62 -10.13 -40.00
C VAL A 42 15.08 -10.28 -38.56
N ALA A 43 14.56 -9.47 -37.62
CA ALA A 43 15.05 -9.39 -36.24
C ALA A 43 15.13 -10.75 -35.55
N SER A 44 14.07 -11.57 -35.67
CA SER A 44 14.05 -12.92 -35.09
C SER A 44 15.08 -13.85 -35.74
N SER A 45 15.27 -13.75 -37.06
CA SER A 45 16.26 -14.56 -37.77
C SER A 45 17.69 -14.14 -37.42
N LEU A 46 17.95 -12.85 -37.27
CA LEU A 46 19.23 -12.32 -36.79
C LEU A 46 19.57 -12.79 -35.38
N ALA A 47 18.60 -12.86 -34.47
CA ALA A 47 18.83 -13.27 -33.09
C ALA A 47 18.92 -14.79 -32.91
N PHE A 48 18.10 -15.58 -33.62
CA PHE A 48 17.91 -17.02 -33.34
C PHE A 48 18.19 -17.95 -34.52
N GLY A 49 18.50 -17.40 -35.70
CA GLY A 49 18.82 -18.16 -36.91
C GLY A 49 20.26 -18.68 -36.94
N ASP A 50 20.46 -19.90 -37.42
CA ASP A 50 21.76 -20.54 -37.56
C ASP A 50 22.55 -19.95 -38.73
N ILE A 51 23.49 -19.05 -38.40
CA ILE A 51 24.49 -18.50 -39.32
C ILE A 51 25.83 -19.23 -39.21
N GLU A 52 26.05 -19.97 -38.12
CA GLU A 52 27.35 -20.58 -37.80
C GLU A 52 27.65 -21.72 -38.80
N THR A 53 26.68 -22.62 -39.00
CA THR A 53 26.81 -23.75 -39.93
C THR A 53 27.13 -23.31 -41.37
N PRO A 54 26.35 -22.41 -42.01
CA PRO A 54 26.63 -21.97 -43.38
C PRO A 54 27.96 -21.20 -43.49
N PHE A 55 28.34 -20.41 -42.49
CA PHE A 55 29.62 -19.71 -42.51
C PHE A 55 30.81 -20.67 -42.44
N ARG A 56 30.74 -21.69 -41.57
CA ARG A 56 31.76 -22.74 -41.49
C ARG A 56 31.87 -23.53 -42.79
N GLN A 57 30.74 -23.90 -43.40
CA GLN A 57 30.71 -24.60 -44.69
C GLN A 57 31.27 -23.73 -45.83
N GLY A 58 31.04 -22.42 -45.77
CA GLY A 58 31.55 -21.44 -46.74
C GLY A 58 33.02 -21.05 -46.54
N GLY A 59 33.72 -21.61 -45.54
CA GLY A 59 35.12 -21.28 -45.27
C GLY A 59 35.34 -19.88 -44.70
N VAL A 60 34.32 -19.30 -44.06
CA VAL A 60 34.44 -17.99 -43.39
C VAL A 60 35.40 -18.11 -42.19
N PRO A 61 36.35 -17.16 -42.00
CA PRO A 61 37.27 -17.19 -40.87
C PRO A 61 36.57 -17.23 -39.50
N GLU A 62 37.13 -18.00 -38.56
CA GLU A 62 36.54 -18.21 -37.23
C GLU A 62 36.28 -16.92 -36.45
N ASP A 63 37.16 -15.91 -36.61
CA ASP A 63 37.01 -14.62 -35.94
C ASP A 63 35.74 -13.88 -36.39
N VAL A 64 35.39 -14.00 -37.67
CA VAL A 64 34.17 -13.41 -38.24
C VAL A 64 32.93 -14.16 -37.76
N VAL A 65 33.00 -15.50 -37.72
CA VAL A 65 31.92 -16.34 -37.18
C VAL A 65 31.67 -15.97 -35.72
N ARG A 66 32.73 -15.86 -34.91
CA ARG A 66 32.63 -15.47 -33.50
C ARG A 66 32.06 -14.07 -33.32
N LEU A 67 32.52 -13.09 -34.11
CA LEU A 67 31.97 -11.74 -34.08
C LEU A 67 30.47 -11.75 -34.39
N ALA A 68 30.06 -12.48 -35.43
CA ALA A 68 28.66 -12.61 -35.80
C ALA A 68 27.84 -13.26 -34.67
N SER A 69 28.33 -14.35 -34.07
CA SER A 69 27.67 -14.98 -32.92
C SER A 69 27.50 -14.04 -31.73
N VAL A 70 28.52 -13.23 -31.40
CA VAL A 70 28.40 -12.20 -30.34
C VAL A 70 27.32 -11.18 -30.67
N GLN A 71 27.24 -10.73 -31.93
CA GLN A 71 26.18 -9.83 -32.38
C GLN A 71 24.78 -10.47 -32.28
N GLN A 72 24.65 -11.78 -32.55
CA GLN A 72 23.38 -12.50 -32.37
C GLN A 72 22.95 -12.55 -30.89
N TYR A 73 23.87 -12.87 -29.97
CA TYR A 73 23.55 -12.86 -28.54
C TYR A 73 23.18 -11.46 -28.04
N LEU A 74 23.86 -10.42 -28.52
CA LEU A 74 23.47 -9.04 -28.23
C LEU A 74 22.05 -8.75 -28.74
N ALA A 75 21.71 -9.19 -29.95
CA ALA A 75 20.36 -9.05 -30.49
C ALA A 75 19.30 -9.79 -29.64
N GLN A 76 19.59 -11.00 -29.14
CA GLN A 76 18.71 -11.73 -28.22
C GLN A 76 18.45 -10.94 -26.94
N TYR A 77 19.51 -10.36 -26.36
CA TYR A 77 19.38 -9.53 -25.16
C TYR A 77 18.53 -8.28 -25.42
N LEU A 78 18.75 -7.60 -26.55
CA LEU A 78 17.98 -6.41 -26.91
C LEU A 78 16.49 -6.72 -27.14
N LEU A 79 16.17 -7.85 -27.79
CA LEU A 79 14.78 -8.30 -27.94
C LEU A 79 14.13 -8.61 -26.60
N HIS A 80 14.84 -9.29 -25.69
CA HIS A 80 14.35 -9.51 -24.34
C HIS A 80 14.09 -8.20 -23.59
N MET A 81 15.02 -7.24 -23.67
CA MET A 81 14.83 -5.93 -23.04
C MET A 81 13.66 -5.15 -23.66
N GLN A 82 13.43 -5.28 -24.97
CA GLN A 82 12.25 -4.71 -25.62
C GLN A 82 10.95 -5.29 -25.03
N ASP A 83 10.87 -6.61 -24.84
CA ASP A 83 9.70 -7.25 -24.25
C ASP A 83 9.47 -6.82 -22.79
N VAL A 84 10.55 -6.76 -22.00
CA VAL A 84 10.49 -6.28 -20.60
C VAL A 84 9.98 -4.84 -20.53
N LEU A 85 10.56 -3.94 -21.33
CA LEU A 85 10.15 -2.54 -21.35
C LEU A 85 8.73 -2.37 -21.86
N MET A 86 8.32 -3.14 -22.86
CA MET A 86 6.96 -3.11 -23.40
C MET A 86 5.95 -3.56 -22.33
N TYR A 87 6.26 -4.63 -21.60
CA TYR A 87 5.47 -5.08 -20.46
C TYR A 87 5.39 -4.03 -19.34
N GLU A 88 6.51 -3.40 -18.97
CA GLU A 88 6.51 -2.34 -17.96
C GLU A 88 5.66 -1.13 -18.38
N ILE A 89 5.71 -0.76 -19.66
CA ILE A 89 4.86 0.30 -20.23
C ILE A 89 3.39 -0.09 -20.17
N GLU A 90 3.04 -1.31 -20.55
CA GLU A 90 1.66 -1.81 -20.48
C GLU A 90 1.15 -1.87 -19.04
N LEU A 91 1.99 -2.30 -18.10
CA LEU A 91 1.67 -2.33 -16.68
C LEU A 91 1.45 -0.92 -16.11
N ALA A 92 2.27 0.05 -16.51
CA ALA A 92 2.11 1.46 -16.14
C ALA A 92 0.86 2.08 -16.76
N ARG A 93 0.48 1.67 -17.97
CA ARG A 93 -0.79 2.10 -18.61
C ARG A 93 -2.02 1.48 -17.95
N ALA A 94 -1.92 0.22 -17.52
CA ALA A 94 -3.00 -0.47 -16.82
C ALA A 94 -3.19 0.07 -15.38
N ASN A 95 -2.11 0.51 -14.75
CA ASN A 95 -2.11 1.14 -13.43
C ASN A 95 -1.61 2.59 -13.54
N PRO A 96 -2.41 3.49 -14.15
CA PRO A 96 -2.00 4.87 -14.27
C PRO A 96 -1.85 5.46 -12.87
N PRO A 97 -0.86 6.36 -12.64
CA PRO A 97 -0.83 7.10 -11.41
C PRO A 97 -2.16 7.85 -11.24
N PRO A 98 -2.68 7.96 -10.00
CA PRO A 98 -3.91 8.70 -9.77
C PRO A 98 -3.77 10.11 -10.32
N SER A 99 -4.82 10.62 -10.96
CA SER A 99 -4.85 11.99 -11.49
C SER A 99 -4.50 12.99 -10.39
N PRO A 100 -3.95 14.18 -10.72
CA PRO A 100 -3.61 15.18 -9.72
C PRO A 100 -4.80 15.51 -8.79
N ASP A 101 -6.01 15.52 -9.33
CA ASP A 101 -7.24 15.74 -8.55
C ASP A 101 -7.50 14.60 -7.57
N ILE A 102 -7.36 13.33 -8.02
CA ILE A 102 -7.50 12.17 -7.13
C ILE A 102 -6.42 12.19 -6.05
N GLN A 103 -5.19 12.57 -6.38
CA GLN A 103 -4.12 12.72 -5.39
C GLN A 103 -4.43 13.81 -4.35
N ALA A 104 -4.93 14.96 -4.79
CA ALA A 104 -5.34 16.04 -3.90
C ALA A 104 -6.46 15.60 -2.96
N LEU A 105 -7.49 14.92 -3.47
CA LEU A 105 -8.58 14.37 -2.67
C LEU A 105 -8.10 13.31 -1.67
N LEU A 106 -7.15 12.45 -2.06
CA LEU A 106 -6.56 11.46 -1.15
C LEU A 106 -5.77 12.13 -0.02
N ALA A 107 -5.00 13.17 -0.34
CA ALA A 107 -4.26 13.96 0.64
C ALA A 107 -5.20 14.70 1.60
N GLU A 108 -6.27 15.31 1.09
CA GLU A 108 -7.29 15.97 1.89
C GLU A 108 -8.00 14.98 2.83
N ARG A 109 -8.43 13.83 2.30
CA ARG A 109 -9.01 12.73 3.09
C ARG A 109 -8.11 12.33 4.25
N ASP A 110 -6.81 12.22 4.02
CA ASP A 110 -5.86 11.81 5.06
C ASP A 110 -5.59 12.92 6.09
N ALA A 111 -5.58 14.18 5.66
CA ALA A 111 -5.56 15.34 6.55
C ALA A 111 -6.81 15.39 7.45
N LEU A 112 -8.00 15.23 6.87
CA LEU A 112 -9.27 15.20 7.60
C LEU A 112 -9.34 14.02 8.57
N ARG A 113 -8.88 12.83 8.18
CA ARG A 113 -8.79 11.66 9.09
C ARG A 113 -7.87 11.93 10.27
N LYS A 114 -6.74 12.60 10.04
CA LYS A 114 -5.81 12.99 11.11
C LYS A 114 -6.46 14.01 12.05
N GLN A 115 -7.14 15.00 11.49
CA GLN A 115 -7.86 16.01 12.27
C GLN A 115 -8.96 15.38 13.13
N LEU A 116 -9.74 14.45 12.57
CA LEU A 116 -10.75 13.70 13.32
C LEU A 116 -10.16 12.88 14.47
N ARG A 117 -8.97 12.29 14.30
CA ARG A 117 -8.28 11.58 15.40
C ARG A 117 -7.89 12.53 16.53
N ILE A 118 -7.34 13.70 16.20
CA ILE A 118 -6.97 14.73 17.18
C ILE A 118 -8.20 15.22 17.94
N GLU A 119 -9.27 15.55 17.21
CA GLU A 119 -10.51 16.04 17.79
C GLU A 119 -11.19 15.00 18.69
N ARG A 120 -11.19 13.72 18.29
CA ARG A 120 -11.67 12.61 19.14
C ARG A 120 -10.85 12.45 20.41
N ALA A 121 -9.52 12.51 20.31
CA ALA A 121 -8.64 12.42 21.46
C ALA A 121 -8.91 13.58 22.45
N LYS A 122 -9.08 14.80 21.92
CA LYS A 122 -9.43 15.99 22.73
C LYS A 122 -10.78 15.82 23.44
N ARG A 123 -11.82 15.38 22.72
CA ARG A 123 -13.13 15.11 23.35
C ARG A 123 -13.06 14.02 24.41
N GLN A 124 -12.26 12.99 24.18
CA GLN A 124 -12.04 11.92 25.15
C GLN A 124 -11.35 12.45 26.42
N THR A 125 -10.33 13.30 26.28
CA THR A 125 -9.65 13.92 27.44
C THR A 125 -10.58 14.85 28.20
N ASP A 126 -11.39 15.65 27.49
CA ASP A 126 -12.33 16.57 28.12
C ASP A 126 -13.44 15.82 28.86
N ALA A 127 -13.99 14.75 28.25
CA ALA A 127 -14.99 13.89 28.90
C ALA A 127 -14.42 13.18 30.14
N MET A 128 -13.17 12.70 30.08
CA MET A 128 -12.49 12.11 31.24
C MET A 128 -12.31 13.12 32.36
N MET A 129 -11.90 14.36 32.04
CA MET A 129 -11.76 15.44 33.01
C MET A 129 -13.10 15.79 33.68
N LEU A 130 -14.17 15.90 32.89
CA LEU A 130 -15.51 16.21 33.42
C LEU A 130 -16.02 15.10 34.36
N ARG A 131 -15.77 13.84 34.00
CA ARG A 131 -16.11 12.69 34.86
C ARG A 131 -15.31 12.69 36.16
N LEU A 132 -14.03 13.05 36.10
CA LEU A 132 -13.20 13.18 37.30
C LEU A 132 -13.75 14.29 38.22
N ALA A 133 -14.08 15.45 37.64
CA ALA A 133 -14.68 16.57 38.36
C ALA A 133 -16.01 16.21 39.03
N SER A 134 -16.84 15.37 38.39
CA SER A 134 -18.14 14.96 38.96
C SER A 134 -18.03 13.95 40.09
N VAL A 135 -17.04 13.04 40.06
CA VAL A 135 -16.88 12.00 41.09
C VAL A 135 -16.13 12.54 42.31
N ASN A 136 -15.16 13.44 42.10
CA ASN A 136 -14.44 14.08 43.18
C ASN A 136 -13.97 15.48 42.76
N PRO A 137 -14.68 16.56 43.16
CA PRO A 137 -14.29 17.91 42.77
C PRO A 137 -12.96 18.37 43.40
N GLU A 138 -12.55 17.78 44.54
CA GLU A 138 -11.27 18.11 45.17
C GLU A 138 -10.08 17.54 44.40
N THR A 139 -10.22 16.39 43.74
CA THR A 139 -9.09 15.79 42.98
C THR A 139 -8.71 16.62 41.75
N VAL A 140 -9.64 17.38 41.16
CA VAL A 140 -9.34 18.32 40.07
C VAL A 140 -8.58 19.54 40.58
N ASN A 141 -8.88 20.00 41.80
CA ASN A 141 -8.14 21.08 42.47
C ASN A 141 -6.77 20.63 42.99
N MET A 142 -6.56 19.32 43.20
CA MET A 142 -5.26 18.74 43.54
C MET A 142 -4.33 18.54 42.33
N LEU A 143 -4.80 18.80 41.09
CA LEU A 143 -3.96 18.73 39.91
C LEU A 143 -3.00 19.93 39.85
N PHE A 144 -1.79 19.70 39.33
CA PHE A 144 -0.73 20.72 39.30
C PHE A 144 -0.98 21.72 38.18
N ARG A 145 -1.20 23.00 38.51
CA ARG A 145 -1.52 24.04 37.53
C ARG A 145 -0.36 25.00 37.31
N CYS A 146 0.03 25.23 36.06
CA CYS A 146 0.97 26.30 35.71
C CYS A 146 0.31 27.67 35.95
N HIS A 147 0.94 28.52 36.74
CA HIS A 147 0.40 29.85 37.07
C HIS A 147 0.67 30.87 35.96
N VAL A 148 1.57 30.57 35.02
CA VAL A 148 1.91 31.45 33.90
C VAL A 148 0.93 31.27 32.73
N CYS A 149 0.60 30.02 32.36
CA CYS A 149 -0.28 29.73 31.21
C CYS A 149 -1.57 28.96 31.54
N GLY A 150 -1.78 28.58 32.80
CA GLY A 150 -3.01 27.91 33.25
C GLY A 150 -3.15 26.43 32.87
N LYS A 151 -2.15 25.81 32.24
CA LYS A 151 -2.17 24.37 31.91
C LYS A 151 -2.17 23.52 33.18
N VAL A 152 -2.95 22.45 33.17
CA VAL A 152 -3.14 21.54 34.31
C VAL A 152 -2.46 20.20 34.00
N PHE A 153 -1.76 19.66 34.98
CA PHE A 153 -0.94 18.45 34.87
C PHE A 153 -1.34 17.45 35.94
N ALA A 154 -1.35 16.17 35.58
CA ALA A 154 -1.68 15.07 36.50
C ALA A 154 -0.58 14.80 37.54
N ASP A 155 0.67 15.16 37.24
CA ASP A 155 1.83 14.93 38.10
C ASP A 155 2.77 16.14 38.10
N TYR A 156 3.48 16.35 39.21
CA TYR A 156 4.36 17.50 39.43
C TYR A 156 5.58 17.46 38.50
N HIS A 157 6.11 16.27 38.19
CA HIS A 157 7.21 16.13 37.23
C HIS A 157 6.87 16.69 35.84
N PHE A 158 5.63 16.52 35.38
CA PHE A 158 5.19 17.10 34.11
C PHE A 158 5.04 18.62 34.18
N LEU A 159 4.64 19.17 35.35
CA LEU A 159 4.63 20.61 35.57
C LEU A 159 6.06 21.19 35.50
N VAL A 160 7.02 20.56 36.18
CA VAL A 160 8.44 20.99 36.16
C VAL A 160 8.99 21.00 34.74
N SER A 161 8.84 19.89 34.00
CA SER A 161 9.30 19.82 32.61
C SER A 161 8.61 20.84 31.70
N HIS A 162 7.36 21.20 31.98
CA HIS A 162 6.66 22.24 31.26
C HIS A 162 7.27 23.64 31.48
N TYR A 163 7.63 23.98 32.72
CA TYR A 163 8.29 25.25 33.02
C TYR A 163 9.65 25.35 32.33
N GLU A 164 10.47 24.30 32.39
CA GLU A 164 11.78 24.27 31.73
C GLU A 164 11.70 24.52 30.22
N LYS A 165 10.66 24.01 29.55
CA LYS A 165 10.52 24.09 28.08
C LYS A 165 9.77 25.31 27.56
N ARG A 166 8.94 25.95 28.40
CA ARG A 166 7.99 26.99 27.95
C ARG A 166 8.09 28.29 28.75
N HIS A 167 8.74 28.26 29.91
CA HIS A 167 8.83 29.37 30.87
C HIS A 167 10.24 29.41 31.47
N GLU A 168 11.26 29.57 30.62
CA GLU A 168 12.66 29.63 31.02
C GLU A 168 12.87 30.71 32.10
N GLY A 169 13.51 30.33 33.21
CA GLY A 169 13.78 31.22 34.35
C GLY A 169 12.66 31.34 35.39
N ILE A 170 11.50 30.70 35.20
CA ILE A 170 10.42 30.64 36.18
C ILE A 170 10.28 29.20 36.68
N HIS A 171 10.22 29.00 38.00
CA HIS A 171 10.07 27.67 38.60
C HIS A 171 8.65 27.46 39.15
N PRO A 172 8.11 26.24 39.08
CA PRO A 172 6.83 25.93 39.70
C PRO A 172 6.92 26.10 41.22
N ILE A 173 5.85 26.61 41.81
CA ILE A 173 5.70 26.68 43.27
C ILE A 173 5.54 25.23 43.77
N GLN A 174 6.42 24.81 44.68
CA GLN A 174 6.30 23.48 45.28
C GLN A 174 5.01 23.41 46.09
N PRO A 175 4.17 22.37 45.90
CA PRO A 175 3.01 22.17 46.75
C PRO A 175 3.47 21.97 48.21
N PRO A 176 2.69 22.43 49.21
CA PRO A 176 2.98 22.13 50.60
C PRO A 176 3.07 20.61 50.82
N PRO A 177 3.90 20.13 51.76
CA PRO A 177 4.03 18.71 52.03
C PRO A 177 2.66 18.12 52.37
N PHE A 178 2.23 17.15 51.56
CA PHE A 178 0.98 16.43 51.73
C PHE A 178 1.00 15.77 53.12
N LYS A 179 0.19 16.26 54.05
CA LYS A 179 -0.14 15.51 55.26
C LYS A 179 -1.23 14.52 54.85
N PRO A 180 -0.96 13.21 54.82
CA PRO A 180 -2.01 12.25 54.55
C PRO A 180 -3.11 12.45 55.60
N PRO A 181 -4.39 12.55 55.21
CA PRO A 181 -5.47 12.56 56.18
C PRO A 181 -5.39 11.26 57.01
N PRO A 182 -5.68 11.30 58.32
CA PRO A 182 -5.75 10.07 59.12
C PRO A 182 -6.74 9.13 58.44
N ALA A 183 -6.38 7.85 58.33
CA ALA A 183 -7.15 6.82 57.63
C ALA A 183 -8.60 6.75 58.16
N SER A 184 -9.49 7.56 57.60
CA SER A 184 -10.92 7.51 57.86
C SER A 184 -11.49 6.38 57.01
N GLN A 185 -11.70 5.25 57.70
CA GLN A 185 -12.63 4.16 57.42
C GLN A 185 -12.85 3.78 55.94
N GLN A 186 -12.40 2.57 55.64
CA GLN A 186 -12.72 1.78 54.45
C GLN A 186 -14.16 2.02 53.97
N ASN A 187 -14.32 2.74 52.85
CA ASN A 187 -15.59 2.75 52.11
C ASN A 187 -15.81 1.35 51.54
N HIS A 188 -16.65 0.59 52.24
CA HIS A 188 -17.00 -0.78 51.99
C HIS A 188 -17.94 -0.87 50.77
N CYS A 189 -17.41 -0.82 49.54
CA CYS A 189 -18.23 -0.98 48.32
C CYS A 189 -17.90 -2.22 47.47
N CYS A 190 -17.13 -3.17 48.00
CA CYS A 190 -16.90 -4.47 47.33
C CYS A 190 -17.58 -5.60 48.09
N LYS A 191 -18.90 -5.74 47.90
CA LYS A 191 -19.65 -6.94 48.31
C LYS A 191 -20.59 -7.44 47.21
N LEU A 192 -20.14 -7.44 45.96
CA LEU A 192 -20.76 -8.23 44.89
C LEU A 192 -19.68 -8.68 43.90
N HIS A 193 -19.03 -9.80 44.20
CA HIS A 193 -18.63 -10.86 43.25
C HIS A 193 -17.62 -11.79 43.94
N MET A 194 -18.12 -12.83 44.61
CA MET A 194 -17.36 -14.06 44.88
C MET A 194 -18.31 -15.22 44.61
N LEU A 195 -18.36 -15.67 43.36
CA LEU A 195 -18.87 -17.00 43.03
C LEU A 195 -17.69 -17.99 43.11
N PRO A 196 -17.84 -19.15 43.76
CA PRO A 196 -16.71 -20.04 44.03
C PRO A 196 -16.13 -20.65 42.75
N GLN A 197 -14.79 -20.61 42.65
CA GLN A 197 -14.03 -21.44 41.71
C GLN A 197 -14.07 -22.89 42.19
N ALA A 198 -14.70 -23.78 41.42
CA ALA A 198 -14.52 -25.21 41.55
C ALA A 198 -13.21 -25.59 40.85
N VAL A 199 -12.29 -26.14 41.63
CA VAL A 199 -11.05 -26.78 41.20
C VAL A 199 -11.40 -28.07 40.46
N VAL A 200 -10.94 -28.22 39.22
CA VAL A 200 -10.83 -29.53 38.56
C VAL A 200 -9.43 -29.63 37.97
N GLU A 201 -8.75 -30.68 38.40
CA GLU A 201 -7.36 -31.07 38.11
C GLU A 201 -7.05 -31.21 36.62
N ALA A 202 -5.78 -30.99 36.29
CA ALA A 202 -5.22 -31.09 34.95
C ALA A 202 -4.58 -32.46 34.69
N GLN A 203 -4.82 -33.05 33.51
CA GLN A 203 -3.88 -33.91 32.75
C GLN A 203 -4.44 -34.23 31.33
N PRO A 204 -3.63 -34.65 30.34
CA PRO A 204 -2.87 -33.77 29.45
C PRO A 204 -3.24 -33.87 27.94
N SER A 205 -2.89 -32.80 27.24
CA SER A 205 -2.62 -32.57 25.80
C SER A 205 -2.80 -33.72 24.80
N GLN A 206 -3.73 -33.56 23.85
CA GLN A 206 -3.64 -34.12 22.49
C GLN A 206 -3.87 -33.03 21.43
N GLN A 207 -3.01 -33.03 20.40
CA GLN A 207 -2.91 -32.04 19.32
C GLN A 207 -4.16 -32.02 18.41
N PRO A 208 -4.53 -30.87 17.78
CA PRO A 208 -5.55 -30.84 16.74
C PRO A 208 -4.97 -31.20 15.36
N GLN A 209 -5.58 -32.18 14.70
CA GLN A 209 -5.46 -32.39 13.25
C GLN A 209 -6.58 -31.62 12.49
N PRO A 210 -6.34 -31.21 11.23
CA PRO A 210 -7.21 -30.29 10.51
C PRO A 210 -8.43 -30.98 9.87
N ALA A 211 -9.62 -30.38 10.05
CA ALA A 211 -10.86 -30.80 9.40
C ALA A 211 -10.88 -30.37 7.92
N GLN A 212 -10.98 -31.36 7.03
CA GLN A 212 -11.10 -31.21 5.60
C GLN A 212 -12.49 -30.68 5.21
N GLN A 213 -12.52 -29.66 4.34
CA GLN A 213 -13.74 -29.14 3.72
C GLN A 213 -14.23 -30.10 2.64
N ALA A 214 -15.39 -30.72 2.87
CA ALA A 214 -16.12 -31.46 1.87
C ALA A 214 -16.96 -30.50 1.02
N VAL A 215 -16.60 -30.40 -0.26
CA VAL A 215 -17.35 -29.75 -1.32
C VAL A 215 -18.64 -30.54 -1.57
N ARG A 216 -19.81 -29.90 -1.45
CA ARG A 216 -21.07 -30.47 -1.92
C ARG A 216 -21.70 -29.53 -2.96
N SER A 217 -21.57 -29.98 -4.20
CA SER A 217 -22.22 -29.53 -5.41
C SER A 217 -23.74 -29.64 -5.32
N LEU A 218 -24.45 -28.56 -5.65
CA LEU A 218 -25.87 -28.57 -6.00
C LEU A 218 -26.02 -27.89 -7.37
N GLN A 219 -26.23 -28.72 -8.39
CA GLN A 219 -26.82 -28.35 -9.66
C GLN A 219 -28.34 -28.39 -9.50
N THR A 220 -29.05 -27.30 -9.85
CA THR A 220 -30.38 -27.42 -10.48
C THR A 220 -30.68 -26.24 -11.40
N SER A 221 -30.73 -26.56 -12.69
CA SER A 221 -31.57 -26.10 -13.81
C SER A 221 -32.33 -24.75 -13.78
N LEU A 222 -31.96 -23.95 -14.79
CA LEU A 222 -32.73 -23.06 -15.69
C LEU A 222 -34.28 -23.10 -15.65
N VAL A 223 -34.93 -21.91 -15.65
CA VAL A 223 -35.76 -21.29 -16.73
C VAL A 223 -36.13 -19.84 -16.31
N PRO A 224 -36.26 -18.87 -17.24
CA PRO A 224 -36.34 -17.44 -16.94
C PRO A 224 -37.76 -16.88 -16.98
N ASP A 225 -38.05 -15.89 -16.13
CA ASP A 225 -39.22 -15.02 -16.29
C ASP A 225 -38.81 -13.56 -16.08
N ASN A 226 -39.13 -12.73 -17.06
CA ASN A 226 -38.72 -11.34 -17.18
C ASN A 226 -39.89 -10.43 -16.74
N PRO A 227 -39.65 -9.40 -15.91
CA PRO A 227 -40.41 -8.18 -16.04
C PRO A 227 -39.53 -6.92 -16.14
N LYS A 228 -39.75 -6.22 -17.27
CA LYS A 228 -39.76 -4.77 -17.57
C LYS A 228 -39.16 -3.79 -16.52
N PRO A 229 -38.31 -2.83 -16.93
CA PRO A 229 -37.80 -1.77 -16.05
C PRO A 229 -38.83 -0.63 -15.88
N GLU A 230 -39.14 -0.29 -14.63
CA GLU A 230 -39.78 0.97 -14.26
C GLU A 230 -38.74 2.09 -14.19
N GLU A 231 -39.04 3.22 -14.84
CA GLU A 231 -38.21 4.43 -14.83
C GLU A 231 -38.21 5.12 -13.44
N PRO A 232 -37.09 5.74 -13.02
CA PRO A 232 -37.07 6.55 -11.81
C PRO A 232 -37.72 7.92 -12.05
N PRO A 233 -38.48 8.47 -11.08
CA PRO A 233 -39.10 9.77 -11.22
C PRO A 233 -38.06 10.89 -11.28
N SER A 234 -38.18 11.70 -12.33
CA SER A 234 -37.61 13.04 -12.46
C SER A 234 -38.34 14.02 -11.52
N ASP A 235 -37.68 15.13 -11.23
CA ASP A 235 -38.17 16.32 -10.52
C ASP A 235 -38.01 16.39 -8.99
N ILE A 236 -36.77 16.64 -8.55
CA ILE A 236 -36.51 17.47 -7.37
C ILE A 236 -35.26 18.31 -7.68
N PHE A 237 -35.37 19.64 -7.64
CA PHE A 237 -34.33 20.66 -7.93
C PHE A 237 -34.27 21.24 -9.35
N ALA A 238 -35.41 21.74 -9.83
CA ALA A 238 -35.43 22.87 -10.76
C ALA A 238 -36.33 23.95 -10.16
N ASP A 239 -35.77 24.76 -9.25
CA ASP A 239 -36.28 26.07 -8.85
C ASP A 239 -35.32 26.66 -7.81
N TYR A 240 -34.23 27.30 -8.26
CA TYR A 240 -33.58 28.41 -7.53
C TYR A 240 -32.48 29.08 -8.37
N VAL A 241 -32.85 29.66 -9.52
CA VAL A 241 -32.05 30.74 -10.14
C VAL A 241 -33.00 31.76 -10.75
N SER A 242 -33.40 32.74 -9.94
CA SER A 242 -33.68 34.12 -10.35
C SER A 242 -33.70 34.98 -9.08
N ASP A 243 -33.24 36.22 -9.25
CA ASP A 243 -33.22 37.31 -8.26
C ASP A 243 -32.01 37.36 -7.32
N VAL A 244 -30.88 37.87 -7.82
CA VAL A 244 -30.25 39.09 -7.26
C VAL A 244 -29.61 39.89 -8.41
N ALA A 245 -29.97 41.17 -8.45
CA ALA A 245 -29.49 42.22 -9.34
C ALA A 245 -28.02 42.62 -9.11
#